data_AF-A0A7J0HBV8-F1
#
_entry.id   AF-A0A7J0HBV8-F1
#
_cell.length_a   1.000
_cell.length_b   1.000
_cell.length_c   1.000
_cell.angle_alpha   90.00
_cell.angle_beta   90.00
_cell.angle_gamma   90.00
#
_symmetry.space_group_name_H-M   'P 1'
#
loop_
_entity.id
_entity.type
_entity.pdbx_description
1 polymer ?
#
loop_
_entity_poly.entity_id
_entity_poly.type
_entity_poly.pdbx_seq_one_letter_code
_entity_poly.pdbx_strand_id
1 'polypeptide(L)'
;MSGDDLDLKPQPKPVTIREVWAGNLEFEFDLIRDLIDRYPYISMDTEFPGVLGLTLSDAAGNLPDLGGGGFIWEFNFSDFDVSRDAHAPDSVQLLRRQGIDFERNLSDGIDSARFAERMMSSGLVCNDSVSWVTFHSAYDFGYLHLMRFCESLYGGLDRLARTLEVDRVVGKCHRAGSDSLLTWHAFKKIRDVYFVHDGPEKHAGVLFGLQAF
;
A
#
# COMPACT_ATOMS: atom_id res chain seq x y z
N MET A 1 39.86 0.78 -35.15
CA MET A 1 39.33 -0.03 -34.03
C MET A 1 39.95 0.58 -32.79
N SER A 2 39.23 1.18 -31.85
CA SER A 2 38.02 0.71 -31.17
C SER A 2 37.13 1.90 -30.80
N GLY A 3 35.81 1.75 -31.02
CA GLY A 3 34.81 2.69 -30.53
C GLY A 3 34.58 2.48 -29.04
N ASP A 4 34.42 3.58 -28.33
CA ASP A 4 33.91 3.62 -26.96
C ASP A 4 32.44 3.20 -26.98
N ASP A 5 32.18 1.92 -26.68
CA ASP A 5 30.86 1.49 -26.22
C ASP A 5 30.62 2.09 -24.83
N LEU A 6 30.05 3.29 -24.82
CA LEU A 6 29.40 3.84 -23.65
C LEU A 6 28.32 2.83 -23.23
N ASP A 7 28.61 2.10 -22.17
CA ASP A 7 27.68 1.26 -21.42
C ASP A 7 26.53 2.16 -20.92
N LEU A 8 25.56 2.40 -21.82
CA LEU A 8 24.30 3.06 -21.52
C LEU A 8 23.54 2.12 -20.61
N LYS A 9 23.81 2.22 -19.30
CA LYS A 9 22.91 1.66 -18.28
C LYS A 9 21.50 2.13 -18.64
N PRO A 10 20.55 1.21 -18.85
CA PRO A 10 19.20 1.60 -19.22
C PRO A 10 18.68 2.55 -18.14
N GLN A 11 18.32 3.76 -18.56
CA GLN A 11 17.72 4.74 -17.65
C GLN A 11 16.48 4.08 -17.02
N PRO A 12 16.31 4.17 -15.68
CA PRO A 12 15.16 3.58 -15.03
C PRO A 12 13.89 4.17 -15.66
N LYS A 13 13.03 3.29 -16.18
CA LYS A 13 11.75 3.71 -16.77
C LYS A 13 10.98 4.50 -15.70
N PRO A 14 10.35 5.64 -16.06
CA PRO A 14 9.55 6.41 -15.11
C PRO A 14 8.44 5.53 -14.54
N VAL A 15 8.25 5.62 -13.22
CA VAL A 15 7.15 4.96 -12.52
C VAL A 15 5.99 5.94 -12.40
N THR A 16 4.81 5.52 -12.82
CA THR A 16 3.58 6.33 -12.76
C THR A 16 2.73 5.89 -11.57
N ILE A 17 2.19 6.85 -10.81
CA ILE A 17 1.18 6.58 -9.77
C ILE A 17 -0.19 6.69 -10.42
N ARG A 18 -0.98 5.61 -10.32
CA ARG A 18 -2.38 5.57 -10.76
C ARG A 18 -3.27 5.91 -9.57
N GLU A 19 -3.76 7.14 -9.53
CA GLU A 19 -4.75 7.54 -8.53
C GLU A 19 -6.08 6.82 -8.78
N VAL A 20 -6.57 6.15 -7.75
CA VAL A 20 -7.85 5.45 -7.76
C VAL A 20 -8.85 6.20 -6.87
N TRP A 21 -9.98 6.50 -7.47
CA TRP A 21 -11.13 7.22 -6.93
C TRP A 21 -12.39 6.37 -7.17
N ALA A 22 -13.54 6.77 -6.64
CA ALA A 22 -14.78 6.00 -6.80
C ALA A 22 -15.18 5.78 -8.27
N GLY A 23 -14.85 6.74 -9.15
CA GLY A 23 -15.20 6.73 -10.57
C GLY A 23 -14.41 5.74 -11.43
N ASN A 24 -13.18 5.38 -11.04
CA ASN A 24 -12.33 4.43 -11.78
C ASN A 24 -12.01 3.14 -11.01
N LEU A 25 -12.57 2.96 -9.81
CA LEU A 25 -12.34 1.80 -8.95
C LEU A 25 -12.48 0.45 -9.68
N GLU A 26 -13.56 0.28 -10.44
CA GLU A 26 -13.85 -0.99 -11.13
C GLU A 26 -12.79 -1.30 -12.19
N PHE A 27 -12.43 -0.30 -13.00
CA PHE A 27 -11.44 -0.44 -14.06
C PHE A 27 -10.06 -0.79 -13.49
N GLU A 28 -9.65 -0.16 -12.39
CA GLU A 28 -8.36 -0.45 -11.77
C GLU A 28 -8.34 -1.84 -11.12
N PHE A 29 -9.46 -2.30 -10.54
CA PHE A 29 -9.57 -3.66 -10.04
C PHE A 29 -9.62 -4.74 -11.14
N ASP A 30 -10.23 -4.45 -12.29
CA ASP A 30 -10.13 -5.30 -13.49
C ASP A 30 -8.67 -5.46 -13.91
N LEU A 31 -7.95 -4.34 -13.99
CA LEU A 31 -6.53 -4.35 -14.33
C LEU A 31 -5.69 -5.14 -13.32
N ILE A 32 -5.97 -5.00 -12.01
CA ILE A 32 -5.31 -5.78 -10.96
C ILE A 32 -5.56 -7.29 -11.15
N ARG A 33 -6.81 -7.68 -11.42
CA ARG A 33 -7.17 -9.09 -11.69
C ARG A 33 -6.38 -9.68 -12.85
N ASP A 34 -6.21 -8.92 -13.93
CA ASP A 34 -5.48 -9.35 -15.13
C ASP A 34 -3.95 -9.43 -14.92
N LEU A 35 -3.44 -8.81 -13.85
CA LEU A 35 -2.01 -8.68 -13.58
C LEU A 35 -1.53 -9.58 -12.45
N ILE A 36 -2.38 -9.93 -11.48
CA ILE A 36 -1.94 -10.54 -10.22
C ILE A 36 -1.18 -11.86 -10.41
N ASP A 37 -1.56 -12.68 -11.40
CA ASP A 37 -0.87 -13.94 -11.70
C ASP A 37 0.54 -13.75 -12.27
N ARG A 38 0.79 -12.62 -12.95
CA ARG A 38 2.11 -12.28 -13.52
C ARG A 38 2.96 -11.49 -12.54
N TYR A 39 2.34 -10.78 -11.61
CA TYR A 39 2.99 -9.91 -10.63
C TYR A 39 2.53 -10.26 -9.21
N PRO A 40 2.88 -11.46 -8.70
CA PRO A 40 2.31 -12.02 -7.47
C PRO A 40 2.89 -11.43 -6.17
N TYR A 41 3.86 -10.53 -6.25
CA TYR A 41 4.43 -9.87 -5.06
C TYR A 41 3.75 -8.54 -4.83
N ILE A 42 3.04 -8.44 -3.71
CA ILE A 42 2.30 -7.23 -3.30
C ILE A 42 3.11 -6.49 -2.25
N SER A 43 3.30 -5.19 -2.41
CA SER A 43 3.68 -4.29 -1.32
C SER A 43 2.58 -3.27 -1.09
N MET A 44 2.34 -2.94 0.17
CA MET A 44 1.29 -2.01 0.57
C MET A 44 1.76 -1.12 1.72
N ASP A 45 1.31 0.12 1.67
CA ASP A 45 1.54 1.13 2.70
C ASP A 45 0.29 2.01 2.82
N THR A 46 0.03 2.58 3.99
CA THR A 46 -1.13 3.44 4.20
C THR A 46 -0.74 4.77 4.84
N GLU A 47 -1.32 5.85 4.31
CA GLU A 47 -1.26 7.16 4.93
C GLU A 47 -2.61 7.45 5.58
N PHE A 48 -2.59 7.44 6.91
CA PHE A 48 -3.80 7.64 7.70
C PHE A 48 -4.10 9.12 7.89
N PRO A 49 -5.35 9.57 7.69
CA PRO A 49 -6.52 8.80 7.24
C PRO A 49 -6.83 9.02 5.75
N GLY A 50 -6.90 7.93 4.98
CA GLY A 50 -7.63 7.93 3.71
C GLY A 50 -6.83 7.66 2.43
N VAL A 51 -5.56 7.27 2.50
CA VAL A 51 -4.80 6.87 1.30
C VAL A 51 -4.13 5.51 1.51
N LEU A 52 -4.21 4.63 0.51
CA LEU A 52 -3.53 3.34 0.48
C LEU A 52 -2.70 3.21 -0.80
N GLY A 53 -1.41 3.00 -0.66
CA GLY A 53 -0.49 2.68 -1.74
C GLY A 53 -0.43 1.17 -1.97
N LEU A 54 -0.52 0.73 -3.23
CA LEU A 54 -0.40 -0.68 -3.60
C LEU A 54 0.58 -0.83 -4.77
N THR A 55 1.54 -1.73 -4.60
CA THR A 55 2.53 -2.07 -5.62
C THR A 55 2.43 -3.56 -5.94
N LEU A 56 2.29 -3.90 -7.23
CA LEU A 56 2.47 -5.27 -7.73
C LEU A 56 3.83 -5.41 -8.39
N SER A 57 4.45 -6.57 -8.24
CA SER A 57 5.73 -6.87 -8.88
C SER A 57 5.95 -8.36 -9.14
N ASP A 58 6.82 -8.68 -10.09
CA ASP A 58 7.26 -10.06 -10.36
C ASP A 58 8.43 -10.46 -9.45
N ALA A 59 8.92 -11.71 -9.55
CA ALA A 59 10.04 -12.19 -8.74
C ALA A 59 11.36 -11.42 -8.98
N ALA A 60 11.56 -10.93 -10.20
CA ALA A 60 12.67 -10.06 -10.57
C ALA A 60 12.43 -8.59 -10.14
N GLY A 61 11.27 -8.32 -9.54
CA GLY A 61 10.70 -7.04 -9.11
C GLY A 61 10.57 -6.00 -10.20
N ASN A 62 10.20 -6.43 -11.40
CA ASN A 62 9.64 -5.57 -12.42
C ASN A 62 8.20 -5.21 -12.04
N LEU A 63 7.79 -3.98 -12.36
CA LEU A 63 6.41 -3.50 -12.18
C LEU A 63 5.57 -3.83 -13.43
N PRO A 64 4.24 -3.87 -13.30
CA PRO A 64 3.33 -3.80 -14.45
C PRO A 64 3.68 -2.63 -15.38
N ASP A 65 3.72 -2.89 -16.69
CA ASP A 65 3.99 -1.89 -17.73
C ASP A 65 2.99 -2.08 -18.87
N LEU A 66 2.23 -1.03 -19.21
CA LEU A 66 1.26 -1.00 -20.31
C LEU A 66 1.82 -0.27 -21.55
N GLY A 67 3.14 -0.21 -21.70
CA GLY A 67 3.83 0.43 -22.83
C GLY A 67 4.27 1.88 -22.55
N GLY A 68 4.21 2.33 -21.30
CA GLY A 68 4.53 3.70 -20.88
C GLY A 68 5.51 3.80 -19.70
N GLY A 69 5.95 2.67 -19.15
CA GLY A 69 6.72 2.62 -17.91
C GLY A 69 5.98 1.85 -16.81
N GLY A 70 6.72 1.54 -15.74
CA GLY A 70 6.15 0.84 -14.59
C GLY A 70 5.07 1.68 -13.91
N PHE A 71 4.11 1.06 -13.23
CA PHE A 71 3.15 1.81 -12.43
C PHE A 71 2.75 1.11 -11.14
N ILE A 72 2.21 1.91 -10.23
CA ILE A 72 1.69 1.53 -8.92
C ILE A 72 0.34 2.22 -8.69
N TRP A 73 -0.42 1.78 -7.70
CA TRP A 73 -1.74 2.34 -7.38
C TRP A 73 -1.71 3.14 -6.08
N GLU A 74 -2.53 4.18 -6.04
CA GLU A 74 -2.83 4.94 -4.84
C GLU A 74 -4.36 5.10 -4.72
N PHE A 75 -4.96 4.40 -3.77
CA PHE A 75 -6.39 4.41 -3.51
C PHE A 75 -6.74 5.52 -2.52
N ASN A 76 -7.67 6.39 -2.91
CA ASN A 76 -8.10 7.52 -2.11
C ASN A 76 -9.51 7.26 -1.57
N PHE A 77 -9.68 7.29 -0.25
CA PHE A 77 -10.94 6.94 0.43
C PHE A 77 -11.75 8.17 0.84
N SER A 78 -13.08 8.02 0.92
CA SER A 78 -14.01 9.07 1.31
C SER A 78 -14.47 8.99 2.77
N ASP A 79 -14.04 7.98 3.51
CA ASP A 79 -14.57 7.66 4.84
C ASP A 79 -14.23 8.70 5.91
N PHE A 80 -13.15 9.46 5.73
CA PHE A 80 -12.65 10.42 6.72
C PHE A 80 -13.13 11.85 6.45
N ASP A 81 -13.83 12.42 7.41
CA ASP A 81 -14.29 13.80 7.41
C ASP A 81 -13.59 14.60 8.52
N VAL A 82 -12.73 15.55 8.12
CA VAL A 82 -11.99 16.43 9.04
C VAL A 82 -12.93 17.19 9.99
N SER A 83 -14.15 17.53 9.57
CA SER A 83 -15.09 18.31 10.37
C SER A 83 -15.81 17.49 11.43
N ARG A 84 -15.94 16.17 11.21
CA ARG A 84 -16.75 15.27 12.02
C ARG A 84 -15.90 14.31 12.85
N ASP A 85 -14.81 13.82 12.28
CA ASP A 85 -14.06 12.69 12.82
C ASP A 85 -12.92 13.16 13.73
N ALA A 86 -12.67 12.39 14.79
CA ALA A 86 -11.59 12.69 15.73
C ALA A 86 -10.24 12.53 15.03
N HIS A 87 -9.38 13.54 15.19
CA HIS A 87 -8.06 13.54 14.56
C HIS A 87 -7.07 14.39 15.36
N ALA A 88 -5.78 14.10 15.17
CA ALA A 88 -4.72 14.99 15.61
C ALA A 88 -4.58 16.16 14.62
N PRO A 89 -4.76 17.43 15.03
CA PRO A 89 -4.70 18.57 14.12
C PRO A 89 -3.36 18.66 13.37
N ASP A 90 -2.25 18.33 14.05
CA ASP A 90 -0.91 18.33 13.47
C ASP A 90 -0.76 17.30 12.37
N SER A 91 -1.38 16.12 12.52
CA SER A 91 -1.37 15.07 11.50
C SER A 91 -2.16 15.49 10.26
N VAL A 92 -3.37 16.04 10.41
CA VAL A 92 -4.17 16.55 9.27
C VAL A 92 -3.42 17.68 8.56
N GLN A 93 -2.78 18.58 9.30
CA GLN A 93 -2.03 19.68 8.70
C GLN A 93 -0.77 19.20 7.97
N LEU A 94 -0.09 18.17 8.49
CA LEU A 94 1.03 17.51 7.81
C LEU A 94 0.59 16.88 6.48
N LEU A 95 -0.50 16.11 6.50
CA LEU A 95 -1.02 15.42 5.32
C LEU A 95 -1.48 16.39 4.23
N ARG A 96 -2.12 17.49 4.61
CA ARG A 96 -2.43 18.60 3.68
C ARG A 96 -1.19 19.16 3.01
N ARG A 97 -0.09 19.36 3.77
CA ARG A 97 1.19 19.83 3.21
C ARG A 97 1.83 18.82 2.24
N GLN A 98 1.48 17.54 2.36
CA GLN A 98 1.97 16.47 1.48
C GLN A 98 1.12 16.30 0.22
N GLY A 99 0.01 17.03 0.13
CA GLY A 99 -0.87 17.08 -1.01
C GLY A 99 -2.14 16.27 -0.87
N ILE A 100 -2.47 15.77 0.34
CA ILE A 100 -3.78 15.13 0.57
C ILE A 100 -4.87 16.20 0.59
N ASP A 101 -5.81 16.06 -0.33
CA ASP A 101 -6.98 16.92 -0.48
C ASP A 101 -8.20 16.25 0.17
N PHE A 102 -8.38 16.50 1.46
CA PHE A 102 -9.49 15.93 2.23
C PHE A 102 -10.88 16.31 1.71
N GLU A 103 -11.04 17.44 1.01
CA GLU A 103 -12.32 17.81 0.42
C GLU A 103 -12.62 16.96 -0.81
N ARG A 104 -11.60 16.74 -1.65
CA ARG A 104 -11.70 15.82 -2.79
C ARG A 104 -11.86 14.37 -2.35
N ASN A 105 -11.18 13.94 -1.29
CA ASN A 105 -11.40 12.63 -0.68
C ASN A 105 -12.87 12.43 -0.33
N LEU A 106 -13.50 13.41 0.34
CA LEU A 106 -14.92 13.32 0.68
C LEU A 106 -15.85 13.27 -0.53
N SER A 107 -15.55 14.00 -1.61
CA SER A 107 -16.44 14.09 -2.78
C SER A 107 -16.26 12.93 -3.76
N ASP A 108 -15.02 12.53 -4.01
CA ASP A 108 -14.63 11.65 -5.13
C ASP A 108 -14.02 10.32 -4.63
N GLY A 109 -13.72 10.24 -3.33
CA GLY A 109 -13.05 9.11 -2.72
C GLY A 109 -13.89 7.84 -2.75
N ILE A 110 -13.18 6.74 -2.60
CA ILE A 110 -13.73 5.39 -2.57
C ILE A 110 -14.36 5.14 -1.21
N ASP A 111 -15.58 4.61 -1.21
CA ASP A 111 -16.17 4.00 -0.02
C ASP A 111 -15.37 2.74 0.36
N SER A 112 -14.83 2.70 1.59
CA SER A 112 -13.96 1.61 2.01
C SER A 112 -14.63 0.23 2.00
N ALA A 113 -15.96 0.15 2.23
CA ALA A 113 -16.69 -1.12 2.17
C ALA A 113 -16.77 -1.65 0.73
N ARG A 114 -17.03 -0.77 -0.24
CA ARG A 114 -16.97 -1.11 -1.68
C ARG A 114 -15.56 -1.53 -2.11
N PHE A 115 -14.52 -0.86 -1.61
CA PHE A 115 -13.14 -1.29 -1.84
C PHE A 115 -12.90 -2.70 -1.28
N ALA A 116 -13.33 -2.98 -0.04
CA ALA A 116 -13.16 -4.28 0.58
C ALA A 116 -13.83 -5.41 -0.22
N GLU A 117 -15.04 -5.19 -0.75
CA GLU A 117 -15.73 -6.14 -1.61
C GLU A 117 -14.94 -6.47 -2.89
N ARG A 118 -14.34 -5.46 -3.53
CA ARG A 118 -13.51 -5.66 -4.71
C ARG A 118 -12.18 -6.32 -4.40
N MET A 119 -11.56 -5.94 -3.28
CA MET A 119 -10.35 -6.55 -2.80
C MET A 119 -10.54 -8.07 -2.57
N MET A 120 -11.67 -8.47 -1.98
CA MET A 120 -12.05 -9.88 -1.81
C MET A 120 -12.22 -10.69 -3.10
N SER A 121 -12.61 -10.05 -4.20
CA SER A 121 -12.85 -10.69 -5.50
C SER A 121 -11.72 -10.46 -6.52
N SER A 122 -10.62 -9.83 -6.10
CA SER A 122 -9.51 -9.42 -6.96
C SER A 122 -8.40 -10.47 -7.12
N GLY A 123 -8.36 -11.47 -6.24
CA GLY A 123 -7.24 -12.41 -6.14
C GLY A 123 -6.03 -11.88 -5.35
N LEU A 124 -6.08 -10.65 -4.82
CA LEU A 124 -5.04 -10.10 -3.93
C LEU A 124 -5.01 -10.78 -2.54
N VAL A 125 -6.16 -11.28 -2.08
CA VAL A 125 -6.31 -11.95 -0.77
C VAL A 125 -6.92 -13.33 -0.94
N CYS A 126 -6.66 -14.21 0.03
CA CYS A 126 -7.07 -15.62 -0.02
C CYS A 126 -6.57 -16.34 -1.28
N ASN A 127 -5.38 -15.97 -1.75
CA ASN A 127 -4.70 -16.56 -2.90
C ASN A 127 -3.29 -16.99 -2.49
N ASP A 128 -3.06 -18.30 -2.40
CA ASP A 128 -1.78 -18.86 -1.95
C ASP A 128 -0.64 -18.64 -2.96
N SER A 129 -0.96 -18.19 -4.18
CA SER A 129 0.03 -17.86 -5.21
C SER A 129 0.62 -16.44 -5.04
N VAL A 130 0.10 -15.67 -4.08
CA VAL A 130 0.45 -14.26 -3.87
C VAL A 130 1.26 -14.09 -2.59
N SER A 131 2.30 -13.26 -2.64
CA SER A 131 3.18 -12.96 -1.51
C SER A 131 3.05 -11.49 -1.11
N TRP A 132 2.60 -11.23 0.13
CA TRP A 132 2.54 -9.89 0.69
C TRP A 132 3.87 -9.52 1.38
N VAL A 133 4.42 -8.39 0.99
CA VAL A 133 5.64 -7.78 1.52
C VAL A 133 5.27 -6.47 2.17
N THR A 134 5.64 -6.30 3.43
CA THR A 134 5.26 -5.11 4.20
C THR A 134 6.37 -4.73 5.19
N PHE A 135 6.38 -3.50 5.68
CA PHE A 135 7.37 -3.00 6.64
C PHE A 135 6.66 -2.21 7.76
N HIS A 136 6.87 -2.59 9.03
CA HIS A 136 6.18 -1.97 10.18
C HIS A 136 4.63 -2.03 10.14
N SER A 137 4.09 -3.11 9.56
CA SER A 137 2.73 -3.14 9.02
C SER A 137 1.61 -3.63 9.92
N ALA A 138 1.85 -3.72 11.23
CA ALA A 138 0.80 -4.10 12.17
C ALA A 138 -0.42 -3.16 12.07
N TYR A 139 -0.18 -1.87 11.81
CA TYR A 139 -1.23 -0.87 11.59
C TYR A 139 -1.91 -1.02 10.22
N ASP A 140 -1.15 -1.26 9.15
CA ASP A 140 -1.67 -1.42 7.78
C ASP A 140 -2.57 -2.66 7.66
N PHE A 141 -2.11 -3.80 8.19
CA PHE A 141 -2.94 -5.01 8.24
C PHE A 141 -4.12 -4.88 9.20
N GLY A 142 -3.94 -4.22 10.34
CA GLY A 142 -5.04 -3.90 11.25
C GLY A 142 -6.14 -3.11 10.54
N TYR A 143 -5.77 -2.15 9.70
CA TYR A 143 -6.73 -1.35 8.94
C TYR A 143 -7.45 -2.13 7.83
N LEU A 144 -6.74 -2.95 7.05
CA LEU A 144 -7.39 -3.87 6.11
C LEU A 144 -8.34 -4.84 6.81
N HIS A 145 -7.96 -5.35 7.98
CA HIS A 145 -8.80 -6.26 8.76
C HIS A 145 -10.07 -5.54 9.25
N LEU A 146 -9.94 -4.29 9.71
CA LEU A 146 -11.08 -3.46 10.12
C LEU A 146 -12.03 -3.15 8.97
N MET A 147 -11.49 -2.80 7.79
CA MET A 147 -12.28 -2.62 6.57
C MET A 147 -13.07 -3.88 6.20
N ARG A 148 -12.55 -5.06 6.52
CA ARG A 148 -13.16 -6.35 6.16
C ARG A 148 -14.22 -6.85 7.15
N PHE A 149 -14.02 -6.69 8.46
CA PHE A 149 -14.79 -7.43 9.47
C PHE A 149 -15.57 -6.56 10.45
N CYS A 150 -15.44 -5.23 10.39
CA CYS A 150 -16.03 -4.37 11.41
C CYS A 150 -16.80 -3.20 10.79
N GLU A 151 -18.05 -3.46 10.38
CA GLU A 151 -19.00 -2.43 9.95
C GLU A 151 -19.34 -1.39 11.05
N SER A 152 -18.85 -1.55 12.29
CA SER A 152 -19.19 -0.70 13.45
C SER A 152 -18.00 0.00 14.12
N LEU A 153 -16.75 -0.20 13.63
CA LEU A 153 -15.53 0.44 14.17
C LEU A 153 -15.00 1.59 13.31
N TYR A 154 -15.83 2.11 12.40
CA TYR A 154 -15.55 3.31 11.61
C TYR A 154 -15.22 4.52 12.51
N GLY A 155 -14.12 5.23 12.21
CA GLY A 155 -13.69 6.42 12.97
C GLY A 155 -12.19 6.53 13.29
N GLY A 156 -11.34 5.69 12.71
CA GLY A 156 -9.88 5.82 12.83
C GLY A 156 -9.25 5.08 14.02
N LEU A 157 -7.92 4.95 13.96
CA LEU A 157 -7.09 4.14 14.88
C LEU A 157 -7.19 4.54 16.36
N ASP A 158 -7.60 5.76 16.66
CA ASP A 158 -7.79 6.22 18.04
C ASP A 158 -9.04 5.60 18.69
N ARG A 159 -10.10 5.29 17.91
CA ARG A 159 -11.31 4.61 18.41
C ARG A 159 -11.04 3.14 18.76
N LEU A 160 -10.16 2.51 17.96
CA LEU A 160 -9.62 1.17 18.22
C LEU A 160 -8.70 1.17 19.44
N ALA A 161 -7.77 2.14 19.52
CA ALA A 161 -6.84 2.32 20.64
C ALA A 161 -7.56 2.54 21.99
N ARG A 162 -8.69 3.27 22.00
CA ARG A 162 -9.54 3.42 23.20
C ARG A 162 -10.31 2.17 23.57
N THR A 163 -10.65 1.32 22.59
CA THR A 163 -11.36 0.05 22.82
C THR A 163 -10.40 -1.04 23.30
N LEU A 164 -9.11 -0.92 22.97
CA LEU A 164 -8.05 -1.88 23.29
C LEU A 164 -7.05 -1.38 24.34
N GLU A 165 -7.24 -0.18 24.91
CA GLU A 165 -6.37 0.47 25.91
C GLU A 165 -4.88 0.57 25.52
N VAL A 166 -4.57 1.00 24.30
CA VAL A 166 -3.18 1.10 23.82
C VAL A 166 -2.81 2.52 23.41
N ASP A 167 -1.77 3.10 24.01
CA ASP A 167 -1.27 4.44 23.67
C ASP A 167 -0.43 4.43 22.37
N ARG A 168 -0.62 5.47 21.53
CA ARG A 168 0.06 5.60 20.24
C ARG A 168 1.19 6.63 20.28
N VAL A 169 2.36 6.27 19.77
CA VAL A 169 3.56 7.14 19.67
C VAL A 169 3.79 7.57 18.21
N VAL A 170 4.08 8.86 18.04
CA VAL A 170 4.08 9.65 16.79
C VAL A 170 5.23 9.31 15.83
N GLY A 171 4.97 9.29 14.51
CA GLY A 171 5.97 9.24 13.44
C GLY A 171 5.63 10.22 12.30
N LYS A 172 6.65 10.67 11.55
CA LYS A 172 6.52 11.47 10.31
C LYS A 172 6.57 10.53 9.11
N CYS A 173 5.69 10.68 8.10
CA CYS A 173 5.71 9.84 6.88
C CYS A 173 5.51 10.66 5.60
N HIS A 174 5.86 10.08 4.44
CA HIS A 174 5.78 10.63 3.09
C HIS A 174 4.87 9.71 2.24
N ARG A 175 4.20 10.21 1.20
CA ARG A 175 3.08 9.54 0.47
C ARG A 175 3.09 8.00 0.36
N ALA A 176 1.93 7.39 0.64
CA ALA A 176 1.70 5.93 0.66
C ALA A 176 2.11 5.18 -0.62
N GLY A 177 1.83 5.73 -1.80
CA GLY A 177 2.23 5.10 -3.06
C GLY A 177 3.75 4.90 -3.15
N SER A 178 4.52 5.97 -2.94
CA SER A 178 5.99 5.90 -2.97
C SER A 178 6.58 5.03 -1.86
N ASP A 179 5.95 5.02 -0.69
CA ASP A 179 6.46 4.31 0.48
C ASP A 179 6.20 2.80 0.37
N SER A 180 5.10 2.38 -0.28
CA SER A 180 4.90 0.98 -0.68
C SER A 180 5.97 0.48 -1.66
N LEU A 181 6.41 1.33 -2.60
CA LEU A 181 7.47 1.00 -3.56
C LEU A 181 8.85 0.95 -2.87
N LEU A 182 9.11 1.88 -1.95
CA LEU A 182 10.33 1.89 -1.15
C LEU A 182 10.45 0.63 -0.28
N THR A 183 9.33 0.20 0.33
CA THR A 183 9.24 -1.05 1.10
C THR A 183 9.61 -2.25 0.25
N TRP A 184 9.11 -2.35 -0.99
CA TRP A 184 9.49 -3.41 -1.92
C TRP A 184 10.97 -3.36 -2.30
N HIS A 185 11.51 -2.18 -2.62
CA HIS A 185 12.91 -2.03 -2.95
C HIS A 185 13.84 -2.44 -1.79
N ALA A 186 13.46 -2.10 -0.56
CA ALA A 186 14.18 -2.51 0.63
C ALA A 186 14.14 -4.04 0.81
N PHE A 187 12.96 -4.66 0.69
CA PHE A 187 12.82 -6.11 0.76
C PHE A 187 13.63 -6.83 -0.31
N LYS A 188 13.53 -6.41 -1.58
CA LYS A 188 14.31 -6.99 -2.68
C LYS A 188 15.80 -6.93 -2.37
N LYS A 189 16.31 -5.78 -1.91
CA LYS A 189 17.73 -5.65 -1.58
C LYS A 189 18.14 -6.53 -0.40
N ILE A 190 17.29 -6.66 0.62
CA ILE A 190 17.54 -7.57 1.75
C ILE A 190 17.54 -9.02 1.29
N ARG A 191 16.56 -9.42 0.47
CA ARG A 191 16.45 -10.76 -0.13
C ARG A 191 17.70 -11.11 -0.92
N ASP A 192 18.10 -10.24 -1.84
CA ASP A 192 19.20 -10.48 -2.77
C ASP A 192 20.58 -10.45 -2.08
N VAL A 193 20.71 -9.83 -0.89
CA VAL A 193 21.98 -9.75 -0.14
C VAL A 193 22.07 -10.80 0.96
N TYR A 194 20.99 -11.07 1.69
CA TYR A 194 21.02 -11.86 2.93
C TYR A 194 20.32 -13.22 2.82
N PHE A 195 19.41 -13.39 1.85
CA PHE A 195 18.60 -14.61 1.68
C PHE A 195 18.98 -15.40 0.42
N VAL A 196 20.25 -15.31 0.01
CA VAL A 196 20.79 -15.96 -1.20
C VAL A 196 20.81 -17.50 -1.07
N HIS A 197 20.92 -18.01 0.16
CA HIS A 197 21.04 -19.44 0.45
C HIS A 197 19.84 -20.04 1.19
N ASP A 198 19.10 -19.22 1.94
CA ASP A 198 17.87 -19.57 2.64
C ASP A 198 16.78 -18.61 2.16
N GLY A 199 15.72 -19.09 1.54
CA GLY A 199 14.65 -18.23 1.03
C GLY A 199 13.92 -17.45 2.14
N PRO A 200 13.25 -16.33 1.81
CA PRO A 200 12.50 -15.52 2.78
C PRO A 200 11.31 -16.26 3.43
N GLU A 201 10.98 -17.45 2.93
CA GLU A 201 9.92 -18.35 3.39
C GLU A 201 9.98 -18.64 4.90
N LYS A 202 11.18 -18.69 5.49
CA LYS A 202 11.36 -18.89 6.94
C LYS A 202 10.82 -17.73 7.79
N HIS A 203 10.53 -16.59 7.18
CA HIS A 203 10.02 -15.39 7.84
C HIS A 203 8.62 -14.99 7.33
N ALA A 204 8.04 -15.77 6.41
CA ALA A 204 6.68 -15.56 5.94
C ALA A 204 5.69 -15.67 7.11
N GLY A 205 4.76 -14.71 7.20
CA GLY A 205 3.76 -14.66 8.28
C GLY A 205 4.27 -14.13 9.62
N VAL A 206 5.52 -13.65 9.72
CA VAL A 206 6.05 -13.05 10.95
C VAL A 206 5.90 -11.53 10.91
N LEU A 207 4.99 -10.98 11.73
CA LEU A 207 4.89 -9.54 11.97
C LEU A 207 5.82 -9.15 13.13
N PHE A 208 6.85 -8.35 12.84
CA PHE A 208 7.78 -7.87 13.85
C PHE A 208 7.06 -6.90 14.80
N GLY A 209 7.20 -7.13 16.13
CA GLY A 209 6.52 -6.34 17.17
C GLY A 209 5.20 -6.93 17.70
N LEU A 210 4.75 -8.09 17.19
CA LEU A 210 3.58 -8.82 17.69
C LEU A 210 3.94 -10.19 18.31
N GLN A 211 5.20 -10.41 18.69
CA GLN A 211 5.59 -11.60 19.45
C GLN A 211 5.04 -11.49 20.87
N ALA A 212 4.07 -12.34 21.22
CA ALA A 212 3.61 -12.50 22.58
C ALA A 212 4.75 -13.02 23.45
N PHE A 213 5.15 -12.25 24.46
CA PHE A 213 5.84 -12.75 25.64
C PHE A 213 4.81 -12.97 26.74
#